data_AF-R6XMG6-F1
#
_entry.id   AF-R6XMG6-F1
#
_cell.length_a   1.000
_cell.length_b   1.000
_cell.length_c   1.000
_cell.angle_alpha   90.00
_cell.angle_beta   90.00
_cell.angle_gamma   90.00
#
_symmetry.space_group_name_H-M   'P 1'
#
loop_
_entity.id
_entity.type
_entity.pdbx_description
1 polymer ?
#
loop_
_entity_poly.entity_id
_entity_poly.type
_entity_poly.pdbx_seq_one_letter_code
_entity_poly.pdbx_strand_id
1 'polypeptide(L)' 'MLHNHEIDMVVNIPKNLTSSELSNGYKIRRAAIDLNVPLITNSRLASAFIYAFCTTKLEDIDIKAWGEY' A
#
# COMPACT_ATOMS: atom_id res chain seq x y z
N MET A 1 -3.47 -16.85 1.40
CA MET A 1 -3.38 -15.45 0.94
C MET A 1 -2.21 -14.70 1.57
N LEU A 2 -2.39 -13.81 2.57
CA LEU A 2 -1.28 -13.03 3.14
C LEU A 2 -0.12 -13.90 3.65
N HIS A 3 -0.41 -14.87 4.53
CA HIS A 3 0.61 -15.79 5.08
C HIS A 3 1.28 -16.70 4.04
N ASN A 4 0.64 -16.91 2.88
CA ASN A 4 1.19 -17.71 1.80
C ASN A 4 1.95 -16.88 0.77
N HIS A 5 2.13 -15.56 1.02
CA HIS A 5 2.77 -14.62 0.10
C HIS A 5 2.07 -14.55 -1.27
N GLU A 6 0.76 -14.77 -1.30
CA GLU A 6 -0.07 -14.62 -2.51
C GLU A 6 -0.52 -13.16 -2.73
N ILE A 7 -0.17 -12.26 -1.80
CA ILE A 7 -0.54 -10.83 -1.83
C ILE A 7 0.74 -10.00 -1.74
N ASP A 8 1.04 -9.27 -2.81
CA ASP A 8 2.25 -8.44 -2.91
C ASP A 8 2.07 -7.01 -2.37
N MET A 9 0.82 -6.56 -2.18
CA MET A 9 0.49 -5.24 -1.62
C MET A 9 -0.92 -5.21 -1.04
N VAL A 10 -1.11 -4.46 0.05
CA VAL A 10 -2.42 -4.22 0.68
C VAL A 10 -2.80 -2.74 0.62
N VAL A 11 -4.02 -2.45 0.18
CA VAL A 11 -4.65 -1.13 0.32
C VAL A 11 -5.82 -1.26 1.31
N ASN A 12 -5.68 -0.68 2.51
CA ASN A 12 -6.67 -0.76 3.58
C ASN A 12 -7.16 0.63 4.00
N ILE A 13 -8.27 1.08 3.42
CA ILE A 13 -8.91 2.37 3.74
C ILE A 13 -10.22 2.09 4.49
N PRO A 14 -10.39 2.58 5.72
CA PRO A 14 -11.64 2.41 6.45
C PRO A 14 -12.76 3.20 5.77
N LYS A 15 -13.89 2.54 5.55
CA LYS A 15 -15.18 3.09 5.10
C LYS A 15 -15.88 3.84 6.23
N ASN A 16 -15.77 3.38 7.48
CA ASN A 16 -16.34 4.07 8.65
C ASN A 16 -15.59 3.73 9.96
N LEU A 17 -16.01 4.34 11.06
CA LEU A 17 -15.39 4.23 12.39
C LEU A 17 -16.08 3.19 13.30
N THR A 18 -16.84 2.25 12.74
CA THR A 18 -17.46 1.20 13.57
C THR A 18 -16.38 0.30 14.18
N SER A 19 -16.58 -0.11 15.43
CA SER A 19 -15.56 -0.90 16.16
C SER A 19 -15.20 -2.21 15.48
N SER A 20 -16.16 -2.86 14.82
CA SER A 20 -15.93 -4.08 14.04
C SER A 20 -14.99 -3.82 12.86
N GLU A 21 -15.24 -2.74 12.12
CA GLU A 21 -14.44 -2.37 10.97
C GLU A 21 -13.02 -1.94 11.36
N LEU A 22 -12.89 -1.15 12.42
CA LEU A 22 -11.59 -0.74 12.96
C LEU A 22 -10.77 -1.94 13.44
N SER A 23 -11.41 -2.91 14.10
CA SER A 23 -10.76 -4.14 14.58
C SER A 23 -10.30 -5.03 13.42
N ASN A 24 -11.14 -5.22 12.40
CA ASN A 24 -10.77 -5.99 11.22
C ASN A 24 -9.68 -5.29 10.41
N GLY A 25 -9.78 -3.98 10.23
CA GLY A 25 -8.74 -3.17 9.60
C GLY A 25 -7.42 -3.26 10.36
N TYR A 26 -7.45 -3.24 11.69
CA TYR A 26 -6.24 -3.43 12.52
C TYR A 26 -5.59 -4.79 12.26
N LYS A 27 -6.35 -5.89 12.24
CA LYS A 27 -5.82 -7.24 11.98
C LYS A 27 -5.14 -7.32 10.62
N ILE A 28 -5.77 -6.76 9.58
CA ILE A 28 -5.20 -6.74 8.21
C ILE A 28 -3.89 -5.95 8.19
N ARG A 29 -3.89 -4.74 8.78
CA ARG A 29 -2.68 -3.90 8.83
C ARG A 29 -1.56 -4.55 9.62
N ARG A 30 -1.87 -5.22 10.73
CA ARG A 30 -0.89 -5.95 11.55
C ARG A 30 -0.27 -7.10 10.75
N ALA A 31 -1.09 -7.92 10.11
CA ALA A 31 -0.61 -9.04 9.30
C ALA A 31 0.27 -8.57 8.12
N ALA A 32 -0.09 -7.47 7.46
CA ALA A 32 0.73 -6.91 6.37
C ALA A 32 2.12 -6.48 6.88
N ILE A 33 2.19 -5.77 8.02
CA ILE A 33 3.45 -5.37 8.64
C ILE A 33 4.27 -6.59 9.08
N ASP A 34 3.63 -7.59 9.70
CA ASP A 34 4.30 -8.81 10.18
C ASP A 34 4.95 -9.61 9.06
N LEU A 35 4.35 -9.58 7.87
CA LEU A 35 4.81 -10.30 6.69
C LEU A 35 5.65 -9.42 5.76
N ASN A 36 6.00 -8.21 6.17
CA ASN A 36 6.74 -7.23 5.38
C ASN A 36 6.08 -6.93 4.02
N VAL A 37 4.75 -6.96 3.96
CA VAL A 37 3.94 -6.66 2.78
C VAL A 37 3.62 -5.16 2.78
N PRO A 38 3.91 -4.42 1.68
CA PRO A 38 3.57 -3.00 1.55
C PRO A 38 2.10 -2.69 1.84
N LEU A 39 1.86 -1.61 2.60
CA LEU A 39 0.53 -1.23 3.08
C LEU A 39 0.24 0.25 2.80
N ILE A 40 -0.88 0.54 2.12
CA ILE A 40 -1.41 1.89 1.92
C ILE A 40 -2.72 2.05 2.70
N THR A 41 -2.82 3.10 3.51
CA THR A 41 -4.01 3.38 4.36
C THR A 41 -4.78 4.63 3.95
N ASN A 42 -4.25 5.41 3.00
CA ASN A 42 -4.82 6.68 2.57
C ASN A 42 -5.32 6.57 1.12
N SER A 43 -6.57 6.99 0.89
CA SER A 43 -7.20 6.95 -0.44
C SER A 43 -6.50 7.83 -1.46
N ARG A 44 -6.08 9.04 -1.08
CA ARG A 44 -5.38 9.96 -1.99
C ARG A 44 -4.03 9.40 -2.41
N LEU A 45 -3.29 8.81 -1.46
CA LEU A 45 -2.02 8.16 -1.76
C LEU A 45 -2.20 6.95 -2.68
N ALA A 46 -3.21 6.11 -2.41
CA ALA A 46 -3.53 4.96 -3.25
C ALA A 46 -3.88 5.40 -4.68
N SER A 47 -4.73 6.42 -4.83
CA SER A 47 -5.10 6.96 -6.13
C SER A 47 -3.91 7.57 -6.87
N ALA A 48 -3.07 8.35 -6.18
CA ALA A 48 -1.87 8.93 -6.78
C ALA A 48 -0.88 7.84 -7.22
N PHE A 49 -0.70 6.80 -6.41
CA PHE A 49 0.14 5.65 -6.74
C PHE A 49 -0.37 4.89 -7.97
N ILE A 50 -1.65 4.54 -8.00
CA ILE A 50 -2.26 3.85 -9.16
C ILE A 50 -2.17 4.71 -10.41
N TYR A 51 -2.44 6.01 -10.29
CA TYR A 51 -2.34 6.94 -11.42
C TYR A 51 -0.90 6.98 -11.96
N ALA A 52 0.08 7.26 -11.10
CA ALA A 52 1.49 7.27 -11.50
C ALA A 52 1.92 5.94 -12.11
N PHE A 53 1.55 4.81 -11.51
CA PHE A 53 1.85 3.48 -12.04
C PHE A 53 1.29 3.25 -13.45
N CYS A 54 0.08 3.75 -13.73
CA CYS A 54 -0.56 3.60 -15.04
C CYS A 54 -0.08 4.61 -16.09
N THR A 55 0.42 5.78 -15.69
CA THR A 55 0.78 6.86 -16.63
C THR A 55 2.27 7.04 -16.83
N THR A 56 3.10 6.65 -15.85
CA THR A 56 4.55 6.78 -15.92
C THR A 56 5.12 5.61 -16.70
N LYS A 57 5.86 5.90 -17.77
CA LYS A 57 6.57 4.84 -18.48
C LYS A 57 7.87 4.54 -17.78
N LEU A 58 8.39 3.33 -17.99
CA LEU A 58 9.67 2.92 -17.42
C LEU A 58 10.82 3.84 -17.86
N GLU A 59 10.77 4.35 -19.09
CA GLU A 59 11.73 5.31 -19.65
C GLU A 59 11.72 6.68 -18.95
N ASP A 60 10.62 7.04 -18.28
CA ASP A 60 10.48 8.30 -17.54
C ASP A 60 10.94 8.18 -16.08
N ILE A 61 11.29 6.97 -15.62
CA ILE A 61 11.76 6.73 -14.24
C ILE A 61 13.26 6.97 -14.18
N ASP A 62 13.63 8.20 -13.79
CA ASP A 62 15.02 8.60 -13.70
C ASP A 62 15.70 7.99 -12.46
N ILE A 63 16.91 7.45 -12.63
CA ILE A 63 17.72 6.95 -11.50
C ILE A 63 18.46 8.16 -10.93
N LYS A 64 17.96 8.68 -9.81
CA LYS A 64 18.67 9.74 -9.09
C LYS A 64 20.01 9.23 -8.57
N ALA A 65 21.04 10.07 -8.67
CA ALA A 65 22.32 9.80 -8.06
C ALA A 65 22.17 9.73 -6.54
N TRP A 66 22.92 8.84 -5.88
CA TRP A 66 22.87 8.62 -4.42
C TRP A 66 23.06 9.88 -3.57
N GLY A 67 23.67 10.94 -4.11
CA GLY A 67 23.85 12.23 -3.42
C GLY A 67 22.65 13.18 -3.46
N GLU A 68 21.56 12.82 -4.15
CA GLU A 68 20.34 13.64 -4.27
C GLU A 68 19.18 13.19 -3.35
N TYR A 69 19.42 12.16 -2.52
CA TYR A 69 18.49 11.66 -1.48
C TYR A 69 18.97 12.10 -0.09
#